data_AF-V6L093-F1
#
_entry.id   AF-V6L093-F1
#
_cell.length_a   1.000
_cell.length_b   1.000
_cell.length_c   1.000
_cell.angle_alpha   90.00
_cell.angle_beta   90.00
_cell.angle_gamma   90.00
#
_symmetry.space_group_name_H-M   'P 1'
#
loop_
_entity.id
_entity.type
_entity.pdbx_description
1 polymer ?
#
loop_
_entity_poly.entity_id
_entity_poly.type
_entity_poly.pdbx_seq_one_letter_code
_entity_poly.pdbx_strand_id
1 'polypeptide(L)'
;MSPAIGGVPVRGEKGTARSTAVRAVAALLPEQDVVTGCRFGCDPQAPDGRAAGDTGRDGRAPHRRSHIPSVCSRHPIRTPLGYE
;
A
#
# COMPACT_ATOMS: atom_id res chain seq x y z
N MET A 1 -1.44 0.01 -16.27
CA MET A 1 -0.20 0.63 -15.73
C MET A 1 0.36 -0.28 -14.66
N SER A 2 1.68 -0.48 -14.63
CA SER A 2 2.31 -1.52 -13.80
C SER A 2 2.94 -0.89 -12.54
N PRO A 3 2.48 -1.22 -11.32
CA PRO A 3 3.13 -0.84 -10.06
C PRO A 3 4.56 -1.38 -9.92
N ALA A 4 4.99 -2.28 -10.82
CA ALA A 4 6.35 -2.80 -10.87
C ALA A 4 7.37 -1.77 -11.35
N ILE A 5 6.94 -0.68 -12.00
CA ILE A 5 7.81 0.46 -12.24
C ILE A 5 8.12 1.06 -10.85
N GLY A 6 9.41 1.19 -10.52
CA GLY A 6 9.86 1.69 -9.22
C GLY A 6 9.49 3.16 -8.95
N GLY A 7 10.40 3.93 -8.36
CA GLY A 7 10.14 5.35 -8.09
C GLY A 7 9.91 6.17 -9.36
N VAL A 8 8.97 7.14 -9.31
CA VAL A 8 8.75 8.13 -10.38
C VAL A 8 9.40 9.46 -9.97
N PRO A 9 10.56 9.83 -10.54
CA PRO A 9 11.26 11.06 -10.16
C PRO A 9 10.53 12.30 -10.70
N VAL A 10 10.23 13.26 -9.81
CA VAL A 10 9.63 14.55 -10.17
C VAL A 10 10.70 15.66 -10.10
N ARG A 11 11.06 16.24 -11.25
CA ARG A 11 12.03 17.34 -11.34
C ARG A 11 11.39 18.71 -11.13
N GLY A 12 12.18 19.67 -10.66
CA GLY A 12 11.81 21.07 -10.47
C GLY A 12 12.85 21.81 -9.62
N GLU A 13 12.65 23.11 -9.44
CA GLU A 13 13.44 23.92 -8.50
C GLU A 13 12.93 23.77 -7.06
N LYS A 14 13.69 24.29 -6.09
CA LYS A 14 13.22 24.43 -4.71
C LYS A 14 11.99 25.36 -4.71
N GLY A 15 10.96 25.02 -3.93
CA GLY A 15 9.73 25.83 -3.85
C GLY A 15 8.65 25.48 -4.89
N THR A 16 8.88 24.51 -5.79
CA THR A 16 7.90 24.07 -6.82
C THR A 16 6.81 23.12 -6.31
N ALA A 17 6.59 23.04 -4.99
CA ALA A 17 5.52 22.26 -4.37
C ALA A 17 5.43 20.76 -4.80
N ARG A 18 6.53 20.13 -5.23
CA ARG A 18 6.53 18.73 -5.71
C ARG A 18 5.98 17.73 -4.69
N SER A 19 6.38 17.84 -3.43
CA SER A 19 5.85 17.00 -2.36
C SER A 19 4.37 17.28 -2.06
N THR A 20 3.93 18.52 -2.24
CA THR A 20 2.51 18.89 -2.14
C THR A 20 1.71 18.24 -3.25
N ALA A 21 2.18 18.30 -4.50
CA ALA A 21 1.51 17.66 -5.63
C ALA A 21 1.38 16.14 -5.43
N VAL A 22 2.46 15.45 -5.02
CA VAL A 22 2.43 14.01 -4.75
C VAL A 22 1.42 13.65 -3.65
N ARG A 23 1.35 14.43 -2.56
CA ARG A 23 0.36 14.21 -1.50
C ARG A 23 -1.07 14.52 -1.95
N ALA A 24 -1.26 15.54 -2.78
CA ALA A 24 -2.57 15.89 -3.33
C ALA A 24 -3.12 14.74 -4.20
N VAL A 25 -2.27 14.08 -4.99
CA VAL A 25 -2.67 12.90 -5.76
C VAL A 25 -3.19 11.78 -4.85
N ALA A 26 -2.56 11.54 -3.69
CA ALA A 26 -3.02 10.53 -2.73
C ALA A 26 -4.47 10.78 -2.24
N ALA A 27 -4.88 12.04 -2.12
CA ALA A 27 -6.24 12.40 -1.71
C ALA A 27 -7.29 12.21 -2.82
N LEU A 28 -6.87 12.12 -4.09
CA LEU A 28 -7.76 11.88 -5.24
C LEU A 28 -7.96 10.40 -5.56
N LEU A 29 -7.13 9.53 -4.99
CA LEU A 29 -7.25 8.09 -5.18
C LEU A 29 -8.47 7.55 -4.42
N PRO A 30 -9.16 6.55 -4.98
CA PRO A 30 -10.28 5.90 -4.31
C PRO A 30 -9.81 5.26 -3.00
N GLU A 31 -10.71 5.22 -2.02
CA GLU A 31 -10.50 4.44 -0.80
C GLU A 31 -10.33 2.95 -1.12
N GLN A 32 -9.45 2.29 -0.36
CA GLN A 32 -9.22 0.85 -0.46
C GLN A 32 -9.73 0.16 0.80
N ASP A 33 -10.25 -1.07 0.65
CA ASP A 33 -10.60 -1.92 1.77
C ASP A 33 -9.34 -2.52 2.40
N VAL A 34 -9.18 -2.35 3.71
CA VAL A 34 -8.02 -2.83 4.45
C VAL A 34 -8.43 -3.52 5.74
N VAL A 35 -7.73 -4.58 6.13
CA VAL A 35 -7.95 -5.28 7.41
C VAL A 35 -7.80 -4.30 8.58
N THR A 36 -8.77 -4.35 9.48
CA THR A 36 -8.82 -3.54 10.70
C THR A 36 -7.64 -3.90 11.60
N GLY A 37 -6.92 -2.89 12.11
CA GLY A 37 -5.73 -3.12 12.94
C GLY A 37 -4.44 -3.49 12.18
N CYS A 38 -4.48 -3.80 10.87
CA CYS A 38 -3.25 -4.01 10.10
C CYS A 38 -2.54 -2.67 9.85
N ARG A 39 -1.37 -2.50 10.47
CA ARG A 39 -0.48 -1.32 10.34
C ARG A 39 -0.13 -0.98 8.89
N PHE A 40 -0.07 -2.00 8.02
CA PHE A 40 0.34 -1.87 6.63
C PHE A 40 -0.83 -1.84 5.63
N GLY A 41 -2.08 -1.90 6.12
CA GLY A 41 -3.27 -1.86 5.27
C GLY A 41 -3.48 -3.12 4.43
N CYS A 42 -3.36 -4.31 5.03
CA CYS A 42 -3.49 -5.60 4.36
C CYS A 42 -4.81 -5.73 3.57
N ASP A 43 -4.75 -6.28 2.35
CA ASP A 43 -5.95 -6.57 1.55
C ASP A 43 -6.75 -7.72 2.20
N PRO A 44 -8.03 -7.51 2.56
CA PRO A 44 -8.87 -8.53 3.17
C PRO A 44 -9.22 -9.69 2.22
N GLN A 45 -8.98 -9.56 0.91
CA GLN A 45 -9.22 -10.59 -0.11
C GLN A 45 -7.94 -11.27 -0.60
N ALA A 46 -6.78 -10.95 -0.02
CA ALA A 46 -5.52 -11.57 -0.40
C ALA A 46 -5.57 -13.10 -0.18
N PRO A 47 -5.32 -13.91 -1.23
CA PRO A 47 -5.44 -15.38 -1.15
C PRO A 47 -4.37 -16.01 -0.26
N ASP A 48 -3.31 -15.28 0.09
CA ASP A 48 -2.20 -15.75 0.90
C ASP A 48 -2.32 -15.36 2.38
N GLY A 49 -3.51 -15.51 3.00
CA GLY A 49 -3.68 -15.71 4.44
C GLY A 49 -2.96 -14.75 5.41
N ARG A 50 -2.54 -13.56 4.96
CA ARG A 50 -1.73 -12.60 5.73
C ARG A 50 -2.56 -11.71 6.65
N ALA A 51 -3.87 -11.91 6.69
CA ALA A 51 -4.71 -11.47 7.79
C ALA A 51 -4.40 -12.35 9.02
N ALA A 52 -3.28 -12.06 9.70
CA ALA A 52 -3.04 -12.55 11.04
C ALA A 52 -3.98 -11.80 12.00
N GLY A 53 -5.24 -12.23 12.03
CA GLY A 53 -6.30 -11.66 12.85
C GLY A 53 -7.62 -12.33 12.48
N ASP A 54 -8.16 -13.10 13.43
CA ASP A 54 -9.56 -13.52 13.54
C ASP A 54 -10.41 -13.44 12.25
N THR A 55 -10.29 -14.45 11.39
CA THR A 55 -11.35 -14.69 10.41
C THR A 55 -12.64 -14.96 11.18
N GLY A 56 -13.63 -14.08 11.05
CA GLY A 56 -14.96 -14.31 11.63
C GLY A 56 -15.58 -15.61 11.10
N ARG A 57 -16.73 -16.01 11.65
CA ARG A 57 -17.45 -17.25 11.28
C ARG A 57 -17.74 -17.40 9.77
N ASP A 58 -17.69 -16.29 9.04
CA ASP A 58 -17.92 -16.17 7.60
C ASP A 58 -16.63 -16.17 6.74
N GLY A 59 -15.45 -16.40 7.35
CA GLY A 59 -14.18 -16.46 6.65
C GLY A 59 -13.62 -15.11 6.16
N ARG A 60 -14.23 -13.99 6.54
CA ARG A 60 -13.80 -12.62 6.18
C ARG A 60 -13.22 -11.91 7.40
N ALA A 61 -12.04 -11.29 7.22
CA ALA A 61 -11.47 -10.42 8.25
C ALA A 61 -12.23 -9.08 8.32
N PRO A 62 -12.43 -8.50 9.52
CA PRO A 62 -13.04 -7.18 9.65
C PRO A 62 -12.19 -6.13 8.89
N HIS A 63 -12.82 -5.33 8.04
CA HIS A 63 -12.14 -4.35 7.18
C HIS A 63 -12.70 -2.94 7.36
N ARG A 64 -11.87 -1.94 7.07
CA ARG A 64 -12.23 -0.51 7.03
C ARG A 64 -11.77 0.09 5.71
N ARG A 65 -12.36 1.23 5.33
CA ARG A 65 -11.90 2.02 4.19
C ARG A 65 -10.70 2.89 4.57
N SER A 66 -9.71 2.97 3.68
CA SER A 66 -8.47 3.73 3.89
C SER A 66 -8.03 4.41 2.61
N HIS A 67 -7.68 5.69 2.68
CA HIS A 67 -7.01 6.44 1.59
C HIS A 67 -5.51 6.13 1.47
N ILE A 68 -4.94 5.44 2.45
CA ILE A 68 -3.51 5.10 2.42
C ILE A 68 -3.32 3.88 1.51
N PRO A 69 -2.44 3.95 0.49
CA PRO A 69 -2.12 2.80 -0.33
C PRO A 69 -1.56 1.65 0.52
N SER A 70 -2.06 0.44 0.30
CA SER A 70 -1.54 -0.76 0.96
C SER A 70 -0.10 -1.04 0.52
N VAL A 71 0.83 -1.01 1.47
CA VAL A 71 2.22 -1.46 1.27
C VAL A 71 2.52 -2.54 2.28
N CYS A 72 1.80 -3.67 2.17
CA CYS A 72 2.05 -4.82 3.02
C CYS A 72 3.52 -5.27 2.85
N SER A 73 4.38 -4.90 3.80
CA SER A 73 5.82 -5.23 3.82
C SER A 73 6.11 -6.73 3.96
N ARG A 74 5.06 -7.57 3.95
CA ARG A 74 5.15 -9.03 3.93
C ARG A 74 5.19 -9.60 2.49
N HIS A 75 5.10 -8.75 1.47
CA HIS A 75 5.91 -8.98 0.28
C HIS A 75 7.34 -8.56 0.63
N PRO A 76 8.32 -9.47 0.65
CA PRO A 76 9.70 -9.02 0.63
C PRO A 76 9.78 -8.13 -0.60
N ILE A 77 10.27 -6.90 -0.40
CA ILE A 77 10.96 -6.21 -1.47
C ILE A 77 11.86 -7.32 -2.05
N ARG A 78 11.65 -7.75 -3.29
CA ARG A 78 12.65 -8.55 -3.99
C ARG A 78 13.86 -7.62 -4.12
N THR A 79 14.61 -7.44 -3.03
CA THR A 79 16.02 -7.13 -3.11
C THR A 79 16.58 -8.31 -3.90
N PRO A 80 17.16 -8.10 -5.08
CA PRO A 80 18.03 -9.12 -5.62
C PRO A 80 19.08 -9.35 -4.54
N LEU A 81 19.17 -10.60 -4.05
CA LEU A 81 20.42 -11.07 -3.48
C LEU A 81 21.51 -10.77 -4.52
N GLY A 82 22.62 -10.17 -4.07
CA GLY A 82 23.82 -10.03 -4.88
C GLY A 82 24.34 -8.60 -4.92
N TYR A 83 25.02 -8.21 -3.84
CA TYR A 83 26.27 -7.50 -4.00
C TYR A 83 27.33 -8.58 -4.23
N GLU A 84 27.76 -8.74 -5.47
CA GLU A 84 29.16 -8.94 -5.87
C GLU A 84 29.38 -7.92 -6.99
#